data_AF-A0A6T8L0R9-F1
#
_entry.id   AF-A0A6T8L0R9-F1
#
_cell.length_a   1.000
_cell.length_b   1.000
_cell.length_c   1.000
_cell.angle_alpha   90.00
_cell.angle_beta   90.00
_cell.angle_gamma   90.00
#
_symmetry.space_group_name_H-M   'P 1'
#
loop_
_entity.id
_entity.type
_entity.pdbx_description
1 polymer ?
#
loop_
_entity_poly.entity_id
_entity_poly.type
_entity_poly.pdbx_seq_one_letter_code
_entity_poly.pdbx_strand_id
1 'polypeptide(L)'
;PWFYRQSATPLSILGEKPPLFGPDLMATDVGVQFGGEVVTYKDGLSFMTFHGSGHMVPQFRPQSALHFLNKLVGGGGLSPLLPRNETLVRLTNAGFAVKMNEWTASAKAAPYVPARKEKFVVELNGNLRGEVADR
;
A
#
# COMPACT_ATOMS: atom_id res chain seq x y z
N PRO A 1 -9.83 6.71 3.06
CA PRO A 1 -9.03 5.77 2.24
C PRO A 1 -7.77 5.28 2.96
N TRP A 2 -7.29 4.09 2.62
CA TRP A 2 -5.98 3.58 3.00
C TRP A 2 -5.20 3.16 1.75
N PHE A 3 -3.88 3.11 1.87
CA PHE A 3 -2.96 2.89 0.77
C PHE A 3 -1.97 1.79 1.10
N TYR A 4 -1.39 1.18 0.08
CA TYR A 4 -0.31 0.21 0.22
C TYR A 4 0.69 0.41 -0.89
N ARG A 5 1.89 -0.14 -0.73
CA ARG A 5 2.90 -0.15 -1.80
C ARG A 5 2.75 -1.44 -2.60
N GLN A 6 2.53 -1.33 -3.89
CA GLN A 6 2.51 -2.45 -4.82
C GLN A 6 3.86 -2.50 -5.54
N SER A 7 4.77 -3.30 -4.99
CA SER A 7 6.11 -3.49 -5.53
C SER A 7 6.13 -4.56 -6.62
N ALA A 8 7.17 -4.49 -7.46
CA ALA A 8 7.48 -5.53 -8.44
C ALA A 8 7.51 -6.92 -7.79
N THR A 9 6.81 -7.87 -8.41
CA THR A 9 6.84 -9.29 -8.07
C THR A 9 7.93 -9.96 -8.89
N PRO A 10 8.82 -10.78 -8.29
CA PRO A 10 9.83 -11.50 -9.05
C PRO A 10 9.21 -12.39 -10.13
N LEU A 11 9.85 -12.46 -11.30
CA LEU A 11 9.38 -13.29 -12.42
C LEU A 11 9.28 -14.77 -12.06
N SER A 12 10.13 -15.26 -11.15
CA SER A 12 10.03 -16.65 -10.63
C SER A 12 8.69 -16.89 -9.94
N ILE A 13 8.24 -15.99 -9.08
CA ILE A 13 6.95 -16.08 -8.40
C ILE A 13 5.80 -15.99 -9.41
N LEU A 14 5.91 -15.11 -10.41
CA LEU A 14 4.87 -15.00 -11.44
C LEU A 14 4.79 -16.24 -12.34
N GLY A 15 5.92 -16.90 -12.59
CA GLY A 15 5.98 -18.15 -13.37
C GLY A 15 5.51 -19.38 -12.59
N GLU A 16 5.65 -19.39 -11.26
CA GLU A 16 5.29 -20.52 -10.40
C GLU A 16 3.90 -20.42 -9.78
N LYS A 17 3.33 -19.22 -9.67
CA LYS A 17 2.07 -19.02 -8.95
C LYS A 17 0.92 -19.82 -9.59
N PRO A 18 0.00 -20.38 -8.79
CA PRO A 18 -1.23 -20.95 -9.32
C PRO A 18 -2.03 -19.95 -10.16
N PRO A 19 -2.77 -20.38 -11.20
CA PRO A 19 -3.52 -19.48 -12.08
C PRO A 19 -4.47 -18.52 -11.36
N LEU A 20 -5.10 -18.98 -10.27
CA LEU A 20 -6.08 -18.21 -9.51
C LEU A 20 -5.49 -17.40 -8.35
N PHE A 21 -4.18 -17.45 -8.14
CA PHE A 21 -3.52 -16.69 -7.08
C PHE A 21 -2.85 -15.42 -7.64
N GLY A 22 -3.04 -14.30 -6.95
CA GLY A 22 -2.42 -13.01 -7.25
C GLY A 22 -2.58 -12.55 -8.69
N PRO A 23 -3.81 -12.47 -9.24
CA PRO A 23 -4.02 -11.90 -10.57
C PRO A 23 -3.59 -10.42 -10.66
N ASP A 24 -3.44 -9.73 -9.53
CA ASP A 24 -2.95 -8.34 -9.47
C ASP A 24 -1.42 -8.22 -9.34
N LEU A 25 -0.69 -9.34 -9.23
CA LEU A 25 0.76 -9.32 -9.14
C LEU A 25 1.37 -8.90 -10.49
N MET A 26 2.29 -7.94 -10.45
CA MET A 26 2.92 -7.36 -11.63
C MET A 26 4.44 -7.41 -11.49
N ALA A 27 5.14 -7.58 -12.62
CA ALA A 27 6.61 -7.52 -12.66
C ALA A 27 7.15 -6.09 -12.45
N THR A 28 6.29 -5.08 -12.62
CA THR A 28 6.64 -3.66 -12.49
C THR A 28 6.29 -3.14 -11.10
N ASP A 29 7.14 -2.27 -10.54
CA ASP A 29 6.81 -1.49 -9.35
C ASP A 29 5.92 -0.33 -9.75
N VAL A 30 4.67 -0.35 -9.28
CA VAL A 30 3.68 0.70 -9.56
C VAL A 30 3.55 1.69 -8.40
N GLY A 31 4.38 1.56 -7.37
CA GLY A 31 4.44 2.49 -6.25
C GLY A 31 3.25 2.38 -5.29
N VAL A 32 2.81 3.53 -4.75
CA VAL A 32 1.74 3.58 -3.74
C VAL A 32 0.38 3.59 -4.41
N GLN A 33 -0.44 2.60 -4.08
CA GLN A 33 -1.74 2.33 -4.68
C GLN A 33 -2.86 2.42 -3.65
N PHE A 34 -4.06 2.71 -4.13
CA PHE A 34 -5.28 2.74 -3.33
C PHE A 34 -5.64 1.33 -2.86
N GLY A 35 -5.69 1.13 -1.55
CA GLY A 35 -6.02 -0.16 -0.93
C GLY A 35 -7.52 -0.33 -0.67
N GLY A 36 -8.22 0.76 -0.38
CA GLY A 36 -9.65 0.79 -0.10
C GLY A 36 -10.02 1.85 0.92
N GLU A 37 -11.14 1.65 1.60
CA GLU A 37 -11.64 2.55 2.64
C GLU A 37 -11.50 1.93 4.02
N VAL A 38 -11.35 2.76 5.05
CA VAL A 38 -11.29 2.33 6.44
C VAL A 38 -12.08 3.28 7.32
N VAL A 39 -12.88 2.74 8.22
CA VAL A 39 -13.62 3.46 9.24
C VAL A 39 -13.30 2.82 10.58
N THR A 40 -12.75 3.61 11.49
CA THR A 40 -12.46 3.19 12.87
C THR A 40 -13.56 3.71 13.78
N TYR A 41 -14.20 2.80 14.49
CA TYR A 41 -15.21 3.07 15.49
C TYR A 41 -14.57 3.22 16.88
N LYS A 42 -15.40 3.59 17.86
CA LYS A 42 -15.02 3.52 19.26
C LYS A 42 -14.69 2.06 19.65
N ASP A 43 -13.91 1.92 20.71
CA ASP A 43 -13.58 0.62 21.32
C ASP A 43 -12.76 -0.33 20.41
N GLY A 44 -11.99 0.23 19.48
CA GLY A 44 -10.96 -0.52 18.73
C GLY A 44 -11.47 -1.33 17.54
N LEU A 45 -12.76 -1.25 17.20
CA LEU A 45 -13.30 -1.89 16.00
C LEU A 45 -13.01 -1.04 14.76
N SER A 46 -12.45 -1.65 13.71
CA SER A 46 -12.30 -1.00 12.41
C SER A 46 -12.92 -1.85 11.31
N PHE A 47 -13.70 -1.19 10.45
CA PHE A 47 -14.22 -1.77 9.22
C PHE A 47 -13.41 -1.26 8.04
N MET A 48 -13.05 -2.15 7.10
CA MET A 48 -12.30 -1.78 5.91
C MET A 48 -12.77 -2.51 4.67
N THR A 49 -12.56 -1.88 3.52
CA THR A 49 -12.76 -2.48 2.21
C THR A 49 -11.41 -2.71 1.53
N PHE A 50 -11.38 -3.71 0.64
CA PHE A 50 -10.24 -3.99 -0.24
C PHE A 50 -10.65 -3.70 -1.68
N HIS A 51 -10.06 -2.66 -2.26
CA HIS A 51 -10.40 -2.24 -3.61
C HIS A 51 -10.08 -3.33 -4.63
N GLY A 52 -11.08 -3.65 -5.46
CA GLY A 52 -10.97 -4.64 -6.53
C GLY A 52 -10.68 -6.05 -6.05
N SER A 53 -11.16 -6.42 -4.86
CA SER A 53 -11.10 -7.78 -4.33
C SER A 53 -12.49 -8.37 -4.13
N GLY A 54 -12.61 -9.69 -4.24
CA GLY A 54 -13.81 -10.46 -3.92
C GLY A 54 -13.76 -11.06 -2.51
N HIS A 55 -14.45 -12.20 -2.31
CA HIS A 55 -14.48 -12.91 -1.03
C HIS A 55 -13.09 -13.32 -0.52
N MET A 56 -12.21 -13.78 -1.42
CA MET A 56 -10.90 -14.32 -1.07
C MET A 56 -9.81 -13.25 -1.15
N VAL A 57 -9.83 -12.27 -0.25
CA VAL A 57 -8.96 -11.09 -0.33
C VAL A 57 -7.47 -11.42 -0.51
N PRO A 58 -6.84 -12.31 0.28
CA PRO A 58 -5.43 -12.66 0.12
C PRO A 58 -5.10 -13.36 -1.20
N GLN A 59 -6.09 -14.01 -1.82
CA GLN A 59 -5.92 -14.67 -3.11
C GLN A 59 -5.91 -13.64 -4.25
N PHE A 60 -6.83 -12.67 -4.23
CA PHE A 60 -6.96 -11.69 -5.31
C PHE A 60 -6.02 -10.49 -5.17
N ARG A 61 -5.74 -10.08 -3.93
CA ARG A 61 -4.94 -8.89 -3.58
C ARG A 61 -3.84 -9.21 -2.54
N PRO A 62 -2.94 -10.18 -2.82
CA PRO A 62 -1.95 -10.67 -1.86
C PRO A 62 -1.07 -9.58 -1.24
N GLN A 63 -0.61 -8.58 -2.00
CA GLN A 63 0.26 -7.53 -1.45
C GLN A 63 -0.49 -6.59 -0.49
N SER A 64 -1.72 -6.20 -0.82
CA SER A 64 -2.52 -5.33 0.04
C SER A 64 -3.03 -6.09 1.28
N ALA A 65 -3.37 -7.38 1.14
CA ALA A 65 -3.71 -8.26 2.23
C ALA A 65 -2.55 -8.45 3.22
N LEU A 66 -1.33 -8.65 2.70
CA LEU A 66 -0.13 -8.76 3.52
C LEU A 66 0.20 -7.44 4.22
N HIS A 67 0.06 -6.31 3.53
CA HIS A 67 0.20 -4.99 4.15
C HIS A 67 -0.77 -4.82 5.33
N PHE A 68 -2.05 -5.15 5.13
CA PHE A 68 -3.04 -5.14 6.19
C PHE A 68 -2.67 -6.06 7.36
N LEU A 69 -2.30 -7.31 7.09
CA LEU A 69 -1.94 -8.26 8.14
C LEU A 69 -0.78 -7.76 9.00
N ASN A 70 0.25 -7.19 8.38
CA ASN A 70 1.38 -6.60 9.09
C ASN A 70 0.95 -5.42 9.98
N LYS A 71 0.01 -4.60 9.50
CA LYS A 71 -0.57 -3.50 10.27
C LYS A 71 -1.40 -3.98 11.45
N LEU A 72 -2.24 -4.98 11.23
CA LEU A 72 -3.07 -5.59 12.26
C LEU A 72 -2.21 -6.19 13.39
N VAL A 73 -1.25 -7.05 13.02
CA VAL A 73 -0.38 -7.74 14.00
C VAL A 73 0.56 -6.75 14.70
N GLY A 74 1.05 -5.73 13.98
CA GLY A 74 1.90 -4.69 14.55
C GLY A 74 1.17 -3.60 15.34
N GLY A 75 -0.17 -3.65 15.43
CA GLY A 75 -0.98 -2.62 16.10
C GLY A 75 -0.96 -1.25 15.40
N GLY A 76 -0.55 -1.20 14.14
CA GLY A 76 -0.43 0.04 13.37
C GLY A 76 -1.71 0.39 12.62
N GLY A 77 -2.06 1.68 12.60
CA GLY A 77 -3.15 2.17 11.76
C GLY A 77 -2.84 2.07 10.25
N LEU A 78 -3.90 1.91 9.45
CA LEU A 78 -3.86 1.89 7.98
C LEU A 78 -3.93 3.28 7.34
N SER A 79 -4.44 4.27 8.08
CA SER A 79 -4.68 5.61 7.57
C SER A 79 -4.66 6.63 8.71
N PRO A 80 -4.23 7.89 8.46
CA PRO A 80 -4.39 8.96 9.42
C PRO A 80 -5.87 9.26 9.66
N LEU A 81 -6.20 9.70 10.87
CA LEU A 81 -7.56 10.15 11.15
C LEU A 81 -7.88 11.37 10.29
N LEU A 82 -9.08 11.38 9.71
CA LEU A 82 -9.56 12.57 9.02
C LEU A 82 -9.76 13.72 10.03
N PRO A 83 -9.57 14.98 9.61
CA PRO A 83 -9.94 16.12 10.42
C PRO A 83 -11.42 16.03 10.83
N ARG A 84 -11.76 16.52 12.03
CA ARG A 84 -13.14 16.50 12.53
C ARG A 84 -14.06 17.31 11.62
N ASN A 85 -15.34 16.92 11.58
CA ASN A 85 -16.37 17.60 10.78
C ASN A 85 -16.40 19.11 11.06
N GLU A 86 -16.30 19.52 12.33
CA GLU A 86 -16.26 20.92 12.72
C GLU A 86 -15.11 21.72 12.09
N THR A 87 -13.97 21.08 11.85
CA THR A 87 -12.84 21.70 11.13
C THR A 87 -13.16 21.80 9.64
N LEU A 88 -13.68 20.73 9.05
CA LEU A 88 -13.93 20.65 7.61
C LEU A 88 -15.05 21.60 7.15
N VAL A 89 -16.13 21.75 7.93
CA VAL A 89 -17.27 22.63 7.60
C VAL A 89 -16.87 24.11 7.58
N ARG A 90 -15.79 24.48 8.28
CA ARG A 90 -15.27 25.86 8.31
C ARG A 90 -14.34 26.20 7.13
N LEU A 91 -13.96 25.21 6.32
CA LEU A 91 -13.07 25.43 5.18
C LEU A 91 -13.85 25.91 3.96
N THR A 92 -13.24 26.83 3.21
CA THR A 92 -13.69 27.09 1.83
C THR A 92 -13.41 25.87 0.95
N ASN A 93 -14.03 25.79 -0.22
CA ASN A 93 -13.76 24.70 -1.17
C ASN A 93 -12.27 24.57 -1.52
N ALA A 94 -11.59 25.71 -1.72
CA ALA A 94 -10.14 25.72 -1.98
C ALA A 94 -9.34 25.23 -0.76
N GLY A 95 -9.69 25.69 0.45
CA GLY A 95 -9.05 25.23 1.68
C GLY A 95 -9.26 23.74 1.94
N PHE A 96 -10.46 23.23 1.64
CA PHE A 96 -10.78 21.81 1.74
C PHE A 96 -9.92 20.98 0.78
N ALA A 97 -9.80 21.41 -0.48
CA ALA A 97 -8.98 20.71 -1.48
C ALA A 97 -7.51 20.61 -1.04
N VAL A 98 -6.93 21.72 -0.58
CA VAL A 98 -5.56 21.73 -0.02
C VAL A 98 -5.45 20.76 1.15
N LYS A 99 -6.40 20.81 2.09
CA LYS A 99 -6.39 19.96 3.27
C LYS A 99 -6.47 18.47 2.93
N MET A 100 -7.30 18.11 1.96
CA MET A 100 -7.43 16.72 1.50
C MET A 100 -6.21 16.23 0.74
N ASN A 101 -5.54 17.11 -0.01
CA ASN A 101 -4.27 16.78 -0.66
C ASN A 101 -3.17 16.51 0.38
N GLU A 102 -3.03 17.36 1.40
CA GLU A 102 -2.09 17.14 2.52
C GLU A 102 -2.37 15.83 3.26
N TRP A 103 -3.63 15.59 3.60
CA TRP A 103 -4.05 14.37 4.29
C TRP A 103 -3.76 13.14 3.42
N THR A 104 -4.05 13.20 2.12
CA THR A 104 -3.77 12.11 1.18
C THR A 104 -2.27 11.84 1.04
N ALA A 105 -1.45 12.89 0.99
CA ALA A 105 0.00 12.75 0.97
C ALA A 105 0.52 12.06 2.24
N SER A 106 0.00 12.44 3.41
CA SER A 106 0.31 11.79 4.69
C SER A 106 -0.12 10.32 4.71
N ALA A 107 -1.33 10.01 4.23
CA ALA A 107 -1.85 8.64 4.17
C ALA A 107 -1.04 7.71 3.25
N LYS A 108 -0.35 8.26 2.24
CA LYS A 108 0.53 7.53 1.32
C LYS A 108 1.98 7.37 1.83
N ALA A 109 2.29 7.92 3.00
CA ALA A 109 3.63 7.96 3.58
C ALA A 109 3.72 7.19 4.90
N ALA A 110 4.93 7.13 5.48
CA ALA A 110 5.12 6.60 6.82
C ALA A 110 4.31 7.42 7.85
N PRO A 111 3.76 6.79 8.90
CA PRO A 111 3.91 5.38 9.25
C PRO A 111 2.94 4.46 8.51
N TYR A 112 1.99 4.98 7.72
CA TYR A 112 0.89 4.21 7.10
C TYR A 112 1.37 3.29 5.99
N VAL A 113 2.14 3.82 5.04
CA VAL A 113 2.81 3.04 4.01
C VAL A 113 4.31 3.04 4.28
N PRO A 114 4.94 1.88 4.47
CA PRO A 114 6.38 1.81 4.64
C PRO A 114 7.15 2.43 3.46
N ALA A 115 8.28 3.07 3.78
CA ALA A 115 9.23 3.48 2.77
C ALA A 115 9.68 2.26 1.93
N ARG A 116 10.06 2.49 0.68
CA ARG A 116 10.67 1.45 -0.14
C ARG A 116 11.92 0.97 0.63
N LYS A 117 12.01 -0.33 0.90
CA LYS A 117 13.28 -0.91 1.32
C LYS A 117 14.20 -0.83 0.09
N GLU A 118 15.24 0.00 0.17
CA GLU A 118 16.27 0.02 -0.87
C GLU A 118 16.81 -1.40 -1.04
N LYS A 119 17.09 -1.80 -2.29
CA LYS A 119 17.79 -3.05 -2.54
C LYS A 119 19.16 -2.90 -1.88
N PHE A 120 19.45 -3.70 -0.85
CA PHE A 120 20.81 -3.91 -0.39
C PHE A 120 21.59 -4.49 -1.58
N VAL A 121 22.41 -3.67 -2.23
CA VAL A 121 23.46 -4.17 -3.11
C VAL A 121 24.49 -4.79 -2.17
N VAL A 122 24.45 -6.11 -2.06
CA VAL A 122 25.57 -6.84 -1.47
C VAL A 122 26.68 -6.79 -2.51
N GLU A 123 27.63 -5.88 -2.33
CA GLU A 123 28.91 -5.95 -3.04
C GLU A 123 29.62 -7.23 -2.61
N LEU A 124 29.49 -8.28 -3.41
CA LEU A 124 30.34 -9.45 -3.30
C LEU A 124 31.69 -9.06 -3.92
N ASN A 125 32.71 -8.97 -3.07
CA ASN A 125 34.09 -8.69 -3.44
C ASN A 125 34.53 -9.54 -4.65
N GLY A 126 34.83 -8.87 -5.77
CA GLY A 126 35.73 -9.39 -6.81
C GLY A 126 35.06 -10.02 -8.04
N ASN A 127 35.17 -9.29 -9.15
CA ASN A 127 35.25 -9.75 -10.54
C ASN A 127 33.96 -10.10 -11.35
N LEU A 128 33.72 -9.20 -12.32
CA LEU A 128 33.21 -9.36 -13.69
C LEU A 128 31.73 -9.70 -13.99
N ARG A 129 31.13 -8.67 -14.62
CA ARG A 129 30.20 -8.64 -15.78
C ARG A 129 28.72 -8.94 -15.58
N GLY A 130 27.91 -7.97 -16.02
CA GLY A 130 26.56 -8.20 -16.54
C GLY A 130 25.60 -7.04 -16.30
N GLU A 131 25.86 -5.88 -16.90
CA GLU A 131 24.83 -4.85 -17.04
C GLU A 131 23.81 -5.37 -18.08
N VAL A 132 22.62 -5.76 -17.61
CA VAL A 132 21.46 -5.98 -18.48
C VAL A 132 20.59 -4.73 -18.32
N ALA A 133 20.81 -3.78 -19.23
CA ALA A 133 19.84 -2.73 -19.51
C ALA A 133 18.63 -3.41 -20.18
N ASP A 134 17.48 -3.39 -19.51
CA ASP A 134 16.23 -3.84 -20.11
C ASP A 134 15.55 -2.66 -20.80
N ARG A 135 15.13 -2.89 -22.05
CA ARG A 135 14.36 -1.96 -22.88
C ARG A 135 12.89 -2.02 -22.53
#